data_AF-E6PFA2-F1
#
_entry.id   AF-E6PFA2-F1
#
_cell.length_a   1.000
_cell.length_b   1.000
_cell.length_c   1.000
_cell.angle_alpha   90.00
_cell.angle_beta   90.00
_cell.angle_gamma   90.00
#
_symmetry.space_group_name_H-M   'P 1'
#
loop_
_entity.id
_entity.type
_entity.pdbx_description
1 polymer ?
#
loop_
_entity_poly.entity_id
_entity_poly.type
_entity_poly.pdbx_seq_one_letter_code
_entity_poly.pdbx_strand_id
1 'polypeptide(L)'
;MGSALTVSPHADIPGLVRPTGRLDERDALSQYRGPWNARLAAHLLRRAGFGGDPTEVSRVAALGMERAVDSLMQMPPIESVVPPSDIFDAVAYIEARGGFRALRSEDVAEKRALFMRVRMGEHRSILALQQWWLQRMLNAGAPLQEKMAFYFHGHFTTASLQKNVTAPMTLAQNQLFRRYALGNLRDLTKAVSRDPAMLLYLDNARNNKAHPNENYARELMELFTLGLGAYTEEDVRQAARAWTGYEVFPLRGVARYNPRKHDDGVKSFLGHTGNLNGDDIVDIIFEQPQCARFFATSLLNAFLYNDPEDALITQTASLLRKHDYELRPTIGALLQSNVFYSPRAYRALVKSPVEFVVGAHKAAGLASIDPRSRGALRQMGQMLFFPPNVAGWPGGENWLTSDMAIARDNFLAGLVTGRAIERSWLANAPTDASQAAAAMLASILQGDASASARSDLDRYLDGAESSALGTLSSENFDQRMRGGAYLTMAMPAFTLA
;
A
#
# COMPACT_ATOMS: atom_id res chain seq x y z
N MET A 1 31.93 -17.36 25.14
CA MET A 1 31.74 -16.69 23.83
C MET A 1 30.57 -17.37 23.15
N GLY A 2 29.35 -16.91 23.47
CA GLY A 2 28.11 -17.45 22.89
C GLY A 2 27.75 -16.61 21.67
N SER A 3 27.71 -17.24 20.51
CA SER A 3 27.21 -16.68 19.25
C SER A 3 25.78 -16.16 19.47
N ALA A 4 25.61 -14.84 19.48
CA ALA A 4 24.31 -14.20 19.38
C ALA A 4 23.76 -14.51 17.98
N LEU A 5 22.79 -15.42 17.92
CA LEU A 5 21.96 -15.60 16.73
C LEU A 5 21.15 -14.31 16.54
N THR A 6 21.63 -13.45 15.64
CA THR A 6 20.88 -12.33 15.10
C THR A 6 19.76 -12.88 14.22
N VAL A 7 18.62 -13.17 14.83
CA VAL A 7 17.38 -13.41 14.10
C VAL A 7 16.92 -12.06 13.56
N SER A 8 16.96 -11.89 12.24
CA SER A 8 16.48 -10.68 11.58
C SER A 8 14.96 -10.60 11.77
N PRO A 9 14.37 -9.44 12.16
CA PRO A 9 12.93 -9.31 12.44
C PRO A 9 12.01 -9.51 11.21
N HIS A 10 12.58 -9.88 10.07
CA HIS A 10 11.87 -10.27 8.84
C HIS A 10 12.42 -11.57 8.21
N ALA A 11 13.18 -12.38 8.96
CA ALA A 11 13.90 -13.55 8.42
C ALA A 11 13.00 -14.65 7.85
N ASP A 12 11.68 -14.63 8.07
CA ASP A 12 10.77 -15.64 7.56
C ASP A 12 9.51 -15.01 6.92
N ILE A 13 9.66 -14.03 6.03
CA ILE A 13 8.64 -13.80 4.99
C ILE A 13 9.09 -14.57 3.75
N PRO A 14 8.51 -15.74 3.45
CA PRO A 14 8.84 -16.51 2.25
C PRO A 14 8.75 -15.62 1.00
N GLY A 15 9.78 -15.64 0.16
CA GLY A 15 9.79 -14.99 -1.14
C GLY A 15 10.33 -13.54 -1.20
N LEU A 16 10.86 -12.98 -0.11
CA LEU A 16 11.60 -11.71 -0.16
C LEU A 16 13.09 -11.99 -0.38
N VAL A 17 13.59 -11.71 -1.59
CA VAL A 17 14.97 -12.00 -1.99
C VAL A 17 15.70 -10.70 -2.33
N ARG A 18 16.95 -10.57 -1.86
CA ARG A 18 17.81 -9.46 -2.24
C ARG A 18 18.06 -9.47 -3.75
N PRO A 19 17.75 -8.37 -4.46
CA PRO A 19 18.01 -8.25 -5.89
C PRO A 19 19.51 -8.24 -6.17
N THR A 20 19.87 -8.63 -7.39
CA THR A 20 21.26 -8.49 -7.88
C THR A 20 21.62 -7.01 -8.10
N GLY A 21 22.92 -6.73 -8.28
CA GLY A 21 23.42 -5.37 -8.52
C GLY A 21 24.40 -4.89 -7.45
N ARG A 22 25.16 -3.84 -7.76
CA ARG A 22 26.15 -3.26 -6.85
C ARG A 22 25.56 -2.09 -6.07
N LEU A 23 25.90 -2.01 -4.79
CA LEU A 23 25.67 -0.88 -3.90
C LEU A 23 26.96 -0.63 -3.12
N ASP A 24 27.36 0.64 -2.97
CA ASP A 24 28.37 1.03 -1.98
C ASP A 24 27.64 1.50 -0.73
N GLU A 25 27.75 0.73 0.35
CA GLU A 25 27.02 1.00 1.59
C GLU A 25 27.49 2.27 2.31
N ARG A 26 28.69 2.78 1.97
CA ARG A 26 29.31 3.94 2.63
C ARG A 26 28.67 5.27 2.22
N ASP A 27 28.19 5.35 0.99
CA ASP A 27 27.54 6.55 0.45
C ASP A 27 26.09 6.30 0.02
N ALA A 28 25.52 5.14 0.39
CA ALA A 28 24.17 4.72 0.03
C ALA A 28 23.11 5.81 0.28
N LEU A 29 23.11 6.44 1.46
CA LEU A 29 22.15 7.51 1.81
C LEU A 29 22.60 8.92 1.41
N SER A 30 23.76 9.07 0.74
CA SER A 30 24.19 10.36 0.21
C SER A 30 23.28 10.81 -0.95
N GLN A 31 23.12 12.12 -1.12
CA GLN A 31 22.29 12.68 -2.19
C GLN A 31 22.81 12.24 -3.56
N TYR A 32 21.91 11.72 -4.40
CA TYR A 32 22.20 11.31 -5.76
C TYR A 32 22.59 12.50 -6.64
N ARG A 33 23.74 12.39 -7.30
CA ARG A 33 24.26 13.41 -8.24
C ARG A 33 24.51 12.85 -9.65
N GLY A 34 23.98 11.66 -9.94
CA GLY A 34 24.14 11.03 -11.26
C GLY A 34 23.17 11.59 -12.31
N PRO A 35 23.22 11.04 -13.54
CA PRO A 35 22.36 11.47 -14.65
C PRO A 35 20.87 11.31 -14.33
N TRP A 36 20.07 12.35 -14.60
CA TRP A 36 18.61 12.32 -14.46
C TRP A 36 17.93 12.24 -15.82
N ASN A 37 16.99 11.30 -15.98
CA ASN A 37 16.30 11.05 -17.24
C ASN A 37 14.91 10.43 -17.00
N ALA A 38 14.15 10.23 -18.07
CA ALA A 38 12.80 9.63 -18.03
C ALA A 38 12.76 8.25 -17.35
N ARG A 39 13.83 7.45 -17.47
CA ARG A 39 13.91 6.11 -16.85
C ARG A 39 13.93 6.22 -15.32
N LEU A 40 14.76 7.11 -14.75
CA LEU A 40 14.82 7.33 -13.31
C LEU A 40 13.59 8.09 -12.78
N ALA A 41 13.06 9.04 -13.54
CA ALA A 41 11.80 9.71 -13.24
C ALA A 41 10.63 8.72 -13.12
N ALA A 42 10.52 7.78 -14.06
CA ALA A 42 9.50 6.74 -14.02
C ALA A 42 9.69 5.76 -12.86
N HIS A 43 10.95 5.43 -12.50
CA HIS A 43 11.22 4.64 -11.30
C HIS A 43 10.75 5.38 -10.05
N LEU A 44 11.10 6.67 -9.89
CA LEU A 44 10.62 7.49 -8.79
C LEU A 44 9.08 7.48 -8.70
N LEU A 45 8.36 7.68 -9.81
CA LEU A 45 6.89 7.65 -9.83
C LEU A 45 6.27 6.28 -9.50
N ARG A 46 6.96 5.17 -9.79
CA ARG A 46 6.53 3.83 -9.37
C ARG A 46 6.73 3.61 -7.87
N ARG A 47 7.84 4.08 -7.29
CA ARG A 47 8.14 3.88 -5.86
C ARG A 47 7.41 4.87 -4.95
N ALA A 48 7.30 6.13 -5.37
CA ALA A 48 6.64 7.22 -4.64
C ALA A 48 5.19 7.45 -5.11
N GLY A 49 4.57 6.43 -5.70
CA GLY A 49 3.24 6.49 -6.29
C GLY A 49 2.80 5.12 -6.81
N PHE A 50 2.10 5.13 -7.93
CA PHE A 50 1.60 3.92 -8.61
C PHE A 50 2.03 3.87 -10.09
N GLY A 51 3.14 4.55 -10.42
CA GLY A 51 3.61 4.79 -11.77
C GLY A 51 3.22 6.19 -12.27
N GLY A 52 3.56 6.47 -13.52
CA GLY A 52 3.20 7.72 -14.20
C GLY A 52 2.88 7.46 -15.67
N ASP A 53 1.93 8.21 -16.21
CA ASP A 53 1.72 8.24 -17.65
C ASP A 53 2.91 8.94 -18.37
N PRO A 54 3.04 8.83 -19.70
CA PRO A 54 4.16 9.42 -20.43
C PRO A 54 4.33 10.94 -20.25
N THR A 55 3.23 11.66 -20.04
CA THR A 55 3.23 13.11 -19.81
C THR A 55 3.75 13.41 -18.40
N GLU A 56 3.28 12.68 -17.39
CA GLU A 56 3.77 12.78 -16.02
C GLU A 56 5.27 12.47 -15.92
N VAL A 57 5.72 11.39 -16.57
CA VAL A 57 7.14 10.98 -16.60
C VAL A 57 7.99 12.07 -17.24
N SER A 58 7.57 12.61 -18.40
CA SER A 58 8.31 13.67 -19.11
C SER A 58 8.40 14.94 -18.28
N ARG A 59 7.29 15.33 -17.62
CA ARG A 59 7.25 16.49 -16.71
C ARG A 59 8.22 16.31 -15.54
N VAL A 60 8.21 15.13 -14.89
CA VAL A 60 9.09 14.83 -13.75
C VAL A 60 10.56 14.74 -14.18
N ALA A 61 10.84 14.20 -15.36
CA ALA A 61 12.19 14.20 -15.93
C ALA A 61 12.71 15.63 -16.13
N ALA A 62 11.88 16.56 -16.60
CA ALA A 62 12.27 17.96 -16.83
C ALA A 62 12.53 18.76 -15.54
N LEU A 63 12.01 18.35 -14.39
CA LEU A 63 12.24 19.03 -13.11
C LEU A 63 13.68 18.85 -12.59
N GLY A 64 14.35 17.75 -12.92
CA GLY A 64 15.53 17.30 -12.18
C GLY A 64 15.16 16.56 -10.89
N MET A 65 16.06 15.70 -10.41
CA MET A 65 15.81 14.77 -9.30
C MET A 65 15.29 15.45 -8.03
N GLU A 66 15.97 16.48 -7.54
CA GLU A 66 15.64 17.14 -6.27
C GLU A 66 14.23 17.77 -6.30
N ARG A 67 13.97 18.63 -7.29
CA ARG A 67 12.65 19.25 -7.48
C ARG A 67 11.55 18.23 -7.76
N ALA A 68 11.87 17.11 -8.41
CA ALA A 68 10.93 16.02 -8.61
C ALA A 68 10.51 15.39 -7.27
N VAL A 69 11.48 15.02 -6.42
CA VAL A 69 11.17 14.48 -5.08
C VAL A 69 10.42 15.51 -4.25
N ASP A 70 10.86 16.76 -4.21
CA ASP A 70 10.20 17.83 -3.46
C ASP A 70 8.74 17.99 -3.88
N SER A 71 8.46 17.91 -5.19
CA SER A 71 7.08 17.99 -5.70
C SER A 71 6.18 16.86 -5.20
N LEU A 72 6.73 15.65 -5.04
CA LEU A 72 6.00 14.48 -4.53
C LEU A 72 5.80 14.55 -3.01
N MET A 73 6.70 15.23 -2.30
CA MET A 73 6.60 15.45 -0.86
C MET A 73 5.58 16.51 -0.46
N GLN A 74 5.02 17.25 -1.42
CA GLN A 74 3.92 18.19 -1.18
C GLN A 74 2.60 17.43 -1.07
N MET A 75 1.94 17.56 0.09
CA MET A 75 0.70 16.85 0.38
C MET A 75 -0.42 17.85 0.64
N PRO A 76 -1.60 17.67 0.03
CA PRO A 76 -2.75 18.50 0.34
C PRO A 76 -3.25 18.21 1.76
N PRO A 77 -3.86 19.20 2.44
CA PRO A 77 -4.47 18.99 3.75
C PRO A 77 -5.58 17.93 3.62
N ILE A 78 -5.74 17.09 4.63
CA ILE A 78 -6.69 15.97 4.59
C ILE A 78 -8.14 16.43 4.38
N GLU A 79 -8.46 17.64 4.84
CA GLU A 79 -9.77 18.30 4.68
C GLU A 79 -10.14 18.53 3.21
N SER A 80 -9.15 18.62 2.32
CA SER A 80 -9.37 18.72 0.87
C SER A 80 -9.58 17.35 0.19
N VAL A 81 -9.35 16.26 0.92
CA VAL A 81 -9.53 14.88 0.44
C VAL A 81 -10.91 14.38 0.85
N VAL A 82 -11.91 14.85 0.10
CA VAL A 82 -13.32 14.54 0.38
C VAL A 82 -13.80 13.37 -0.50
N PRO A 83 -14.34 12.29 0.10
CA PRO A 83 -15.01 11.23 -0.65
C PRO A 83 -16.32 11.75 -1.29
N PRO A 84 -16.86 11.09 -2.34
CA PRO A 84 -18.21 11.35 -2.81
C PRO A 84 -19.25 11.36 -1.67
N SER A 85 -20.21 12.27 -1.71
CA SER A 85 -21.22 12.42 -0.65
C SER A 85 -22.13 11.20 -0.50
N ASP A 86 -22.24 10.40 -1.55
CA ASP A 86 -23.03 9.16 -1.66
C ASP A 86 -22.18 7.90 -1.43
N ILE A 87 -20.94 8.04 -0.93
CA ILE A 87 -20.04 6.89 -0.70
C ILE A 87 -20.61 5.90 0.31
N PHE A 88 -21.51 6.36 1.18
CA PHE A 88 -22.22 5.54 2.15
C PHE A 88 -23.68 5.38 1.74
N ASP A 89 -24.20 4.17 1.92
CA ASP A 89 -25.62 3.90 1.82
C ASP A 89 -26.36 4.55 3.01
N ALA A 90 -26.90 5.75 2.77
CA ALA A 90 -27.56 6.55 3.80
C ALA A 90 -28.77 5.83 4.43
N VAL A 91 -29.48 5.00 3.65
CA VAL A 91 -30.62 4.22 4.15
C VAL A 91 -30.12 3.18 5.15
N ALA A 92 -29.09 2.42 4.79
CA ALA A 92 -28.49 1.44 5.70
C ALA A 92 -27.97 2.09 6.99
N TYR A 93 -27.38 3.29 6.90
CA TYR A 93 -26.89 4.02 8.07
C TYR A 93 -28.02 4.48 9.01
N ILE A 94 -29.11 5.02 8.45
CA ILE A 94 -30.29 5.44 9.23
C ILE A 94 -30.94 4.22 9.88
N GLU A 95 -31.14 3.15 9.13
CA GLU A 95 -31.69 1.88 9.60
C GLU A 95 -30.84 1.28 10.73
N ALA A 96 -29.51 1.32 10.62
CA ALA A 96 -28.61 0.83 11.66
C ALA A 96 -28.75 1.62 12.98
N ARG A 97 -28.94 2.94 12.92
CA ARG A 97 -29.06 3.80 14.11
C ARG A 97 -30.43 3.78 14.77
N GLY A 98 -31.50 3.76 13.97
CA GLY A 98 -32.88 3.88 14.46
C GLY A 98 -33.68 2.58 14.44
N GLY A 99 -33.50 1.76 13.39
CA GLY A 99 -34.33 0.58 13.13
C GLY A 99 -34.19 -0.50 14.20
N PHE A 100 -32.97 -0.83 14.62
CA PHE A 100 -32.76 -1.85 15.65
C PHE A 100 -33.32 -1.47 17.02
N ARG A 101 -33.41 -0.18 17.32
CA ARG A 101 -33.99 0.33 18.58
C ARG A 101 -35.51 0.34 18.56
N ALA A 102 -36.11 0.45 17.38
CA ALA A 102 -37.56 0.49 17.19
C ALA A 102 -38.20 -0.91 17.22
N LEU A 103 -37.43 -1.97 16.92
CA LEU A 103 -37.94 -3.34 16.84
C LEU A 103 -37.93 -4.06 18.21
N ARG A 104 -39.04 -4.70 18.56
CA ARG A 104 -39.18 -5.48 19.81
C ARG A 104 -38.44 -6.81 19.72
N SER A 105 -38.15 -7.42 20.88
CA SER A 105 -37.44 -8.73 20.94
C SER A 105 -38.15 -9.84 20.15
N GLU A 106 -39.48 -9.80 20.11
CA GLU A 106 -40.33 -10.76 19.40
C GLU A 106 -40.32 -10.65 17.86
N ASP A 107 -39.87 -9.52 17.30
CA ASP A 107 -39.89 -9.25 15.85
C ASP A 107 -38.70 -9.90 15.11
N VAL A 108 -38.47 -11.20 15.34
CA VAL A 108 -37.25 -11.91 14.90
C VAL A 108 -37.06 -11.85 13.37
N ALA A 109 -38.13 -12.02 12.60
CA ALA A 109 -38.08 -11.99 11.13
C ALA A 109 -37.72 -10.59 10.60
N GLU A 110 -38.33 -9.55 11.16
CA GLU A 110 -38.06 -8.15 10.78
C GLU A 110 -36.66 -7.71 11.16
N LYS A 111 -36.18 -8.11 12.36
CA LYS A 111 -34.80 -7.90 12.79
C LYS A 111 -33.80 -8.56 11.86
N ARG A 112 -34.07 -9.79 11.43
CA ARG A 112 -33.23 -10.51 10.46
C ARG A 112 -33.23 -9.79 9.11
N ALA A 113 -34.38 -9.36 8.62
CA ALA A 113 -34.49 -8.62 7.36
C ALA A 113 -33.74 -7.28 7.40
N LEU A 114 -33.92 -6.51 8.48
CA LEU A 114 -33.20 -5.26 8.73
C LEU A 114 -31.68 -5.49 8.77
N PHE A 115 -31.23 -6.50 9.51
CA PHE A 115 -29.82 -6.85 9.57
C PHE A 115 -29.23 -7.17 8.20
N MET A 116 -29.94 -7.93 7.37
CA MET A 116 -29.48 -8.23 6.02
C MET A 116 -29.43 -6.97 5.14
N ARG A 117 -30.41 -6.05 5.24
CA ARG A 117 -30.39 -4.78 4.50
C ARG A 117 -29.21 -3.88 4.90
N VAL A 118 -29.00 -3.70 6.20
CA VAL A 118 -27.87 -2.92 6.73
C VAL A 118 -26.55 -3.53 6.25
N ARG A 119 -26.39 -4.86 6.36
CA ARG A 119 -25.18 -5.56 5.90
C ARG A 119 -24.94 -5.40 4.39
N MET A 120 -26.00 -5.43 3.58
CA MET A 120 -25.89 -5.18 2.12
C MET A 120 -25.48 -3.74 1.82
N GLY A 121 -26.01 -2.76 2.55
CA GLY A 121 -25.63 -1.35 2.40
C GLY A 121 -24.19 -1.08 2.82
N GLU A 122 -23.72 -1.69 3.91
CA GLU A 122 -22.31 -1.66 4.32
C GLU A 122 -21.41 -2.27 3.24
N HIS A 123 -21.82 -3.39 2.65
CA HIS A 123 -21.08 -3.99 1.53
C HIS A 123 -21.00 -3.03 0.33
N ARG A 124 -22.13 -2.45 -0.10
CA ARG A 124 -22.16 -1.44 -1.19
C ARG A 124 -21.21 -0.26 -0.89
N SER A 125 -21.22 0.23 0.35
CA SER A 125 -20.37 1.34 0.78
C SER A 125 -18.88 0.99 0.70
N ILE A 126 -18.48 -0.22 1.11
CA ILE A 126 -17.10 -0.68 0.95
C ILE A 126 -16.71 -0.79 -0.53
N LEU A 127 -17.59 -1.29 -1.42
CA LEU A 127 -17.30 -1.36 -2.85
C LEU A 127 -17.09 0.03 -3.46
N ALA A 128 -17.90 1.02 -3.05
CA ALA A 128 -17.74 2.42 -3.44
C ALA A 128 -16.41 3.01 -2.92
N LEU A 129 -16.05 2.73 -1.66
CA LEU A 129 -14.76 3.12 -1.06
C LEU A 129 -13.56 2.55 -1.82
N GLN A 130 -13.60 1.27 -2.19
CA GLN A 130 -12.54 0.64 -2.98
C GLN A 130 -12.37 1.32 -4.34
N GLN A 131 -13.48 1.57 -5.05
CA GLN A 131 -13.46 2.24 -6.35
C GLN A 131 -12.92 3.66 -6.23
N TRP A 132 -13.40 4.42 -5.25
CA TRP A 132 -12.93 5.78 -4.98
C TRP A 132 -11.44 5.83 -4.66
N TRP A 133 -10.95 4.92 -3.80
CA TRP A 133 -9.54 4.93 -3.44
C TRP A 133 -8.64 4.55 -4.61
N LEU A 134 -9.00 3.53 -5.40
CA LEU A 134 -8.29 3.19 -6.64
C LEU A 134 -8.26 4.39 -7.61
N GLN A 135 -9.38 5.09 -7.75
CA GLN A 135 -9.46 6.29 -8.60
C GLN A 135 -8.52 7.39 -8.11
N ARG A 136 -8.35 7.54 -6.80
CA ARG A 136 -7.36 8.46 -6.21
C ARG A 136 -5.93 8.00 -6.47
N MET A 137 -5.62 6.72 -6.33
CA MET A 137 -4.29 6.20 -6.66
C MET A 137 -3.91 6.46 -8.13
N LEU A 138 -4.91 6.47 -9.03
CA LEU A 138 -4.74 6.79 -10.44
C LEU A 138 -4.49 8.29 -10.70
N ASN A 139 -5.29 9.18 -10.07
CA ASN A 139 -5.38 10.59 -10.48
C ASN A 139 -4.97 11.63 -9.43
N ALA A 140 -4.67 11.25 -8.19
CA ALA A 140 -4.41 12.24 -7.14
C ALA A 140 -3.15 13.05 -7.47
N GLY A 141 -3.23 14.38 -7.31
CA GLY A 141 -2.08 15.29 -7.43
C GLY A 141 -1.02 15.11 -6.34
N ALA A 142 -1.19 14.14 -5.43
CA ALA A 142 -0.25 13.80 -4.35
C ALA A 142 -0.07 12.27 -4.26
N PRO A 143 0.57 11.63 -5.26
CA PRO A 143 0.67 10.17 -5.33
C PRO A 143 1.43 9.56 -4.15
N LEU A 144 2.42 10.26 -3.58
CA LEU A 144 3.16 9.78 -2.40
C LEU A 144 2.26 9.70 -1.15
N GLN A 145 1.25 10.57 -1.03
CA GLN A 145 0.31 10.52 0.10
C GLN A 145 -0.53 9.23 0.04
N GLU A 146 -1.02 8.88 -1.15
CA GLU A 146 -1.76 7.62 -1.35
C GLU A 146 -0.83 6.40 -1.22
N LYS A 147 0.43 6.50 -1.65
CA LYS A 147 1.43 5.45 -1.49
C LYS A 147 1.72 5.16 -0.01
N MET A 148 1.91 6.19 0.79
CA MET A 148 2.10 6.06 2.25
C MET A 148 0.83 5.55 2.93
N ALA A 149 -0.34 6.05 2.55
CA ALA A 149 -1.60 5.54 3.09
C ALA A 149 -1.83 4.05 2.76
N PHE A 150 -1.43 3.62 1.55
CA PHE A 150 -1.48 2.22 1.14
C PHE A 150 -0.47 1.35 1.93
N TYR A 151 0.75 1.86 2.15
CA TYR A 151 1.75 1.23 3.02
C TYR A 151 1.20 1.03 4.44
N PHE A 152 0.68 2.08 5.08
CA PHE A 152 0.13 1.97 6.43
C PHE A 152 -1.12 1.09 6.53
N HIS A 153 -1.94 1.05 5.49
CA HIS A 153 -3.08 0.14 5.43
C HIS A 153 -2.67 -1.34 5.38
N GLY A 154 -1.50 -1.64 4.79
CA GLY A 154 -0.90 -2.98 4.85
C GLY A 154 -0.12 -3.26 6.14
N HIS A 155 0.33 -2.21 6.84
CA HIS A 155 1.09 -2.31 8.09
C HIS A 155 0.19 -2.42 9.32
N PHE A 156 -0.67 -1.42 9.55
CA PHE A 156 -1.64 -1.37 10.64
C PHE A 156 -2.99 -1.94 10.19
N THR A 157 -2.97 -3.24 9.92
CA THR A 157 -4.02 -3.93 9.20
C THR A 157 -5.34 -4.02 9.98
N THR A 158 -6.46 -3.70 9.31
CA THR A 158 -7.82 -4.03 9.78
C THR A 158 -8.67 -4.61 8.65
N ALA A 159 -9.61 -5.51 8.98
CA ALA A 159 -10.53 -6.06 8.01
C ALA A 159 -11.93 -5.45 8.12
N SER A 160 -12.37 -4.81 7.05
CA SER A 160 -13.72 -4.26 6.96
C SER A 160 -14.78 -5.35 7.03
N LEU A 161 -15.93 -5.04 7.62
CA LEU A 161 -17.07 -5.93 7.80
C LEU A 161 -16.79 -7.17 8.68
N GLN A 162 -15.61 -7.27 9.28
CA GLN A 162 -15.29 -8.23 10.33
C GLN A 162 -15.32 -7.55 11.69
N LYS A 163 -15.64 -8.31 12.75
CA LYS A 163 -15.64 -7.80 14.14
C LYS A 163 -16.44 -6.49 14.35
N ASN A 164 -17.43 -6.24 13.49
CA ASN A 164 -18.25 -5.00 13.43
C ASN A 164 -17.51 -3.72 12.97
N VAL A 165 -16.37 -3.85 12.28
CA VAL A 165 -15.75 -2.71 11.58
C VAL A 165 -16.65 -2.29 10.42
N THR A 166 -17.16 -1.05 10.46
CA THR A 166 -18.09 -0.49 9.48
C THR A 166 -17.37 0.33 8.41
N ALA A 167 -18.02 0.55 7.27
CA ALA A 167 -17.47 1.37 6.18
C ALA A 167 -17.06 2.78 6.63
N PRO A 168 -17.81 3.51 7.49
CA PRO A 168 -17.34 4.77 8.05
C PRO A 168 -16.05 4.67 8.85
N MET A 169 -15.86 3.61 9.63
CA MET A 169 -14.61 3.39 10.39
C MET A 169 -13.44 3.11 9.45
N THR A 170 -13.67 2.29 8.43
CA THR A 170 -12.68 2.01 7.38
C THR A 170 -12.21 3.29 6.68
N LEU A 171 -13.15 4.17 6.31
CA LEU A 171 -12.80 5.45 5.71
C LEU A 171 -12.04 6.36 6.68
N ALA A 172 -12.48 6.44 7.93
CA ALA A 172 -11.81 7.24 8.95
C ALA A 172 -10.36 6.78 9.19
N GLN A 173 -10.12 5.47 9.26
CA GLN A 173 -8.77 4.91 9.39
C GLN A 173 -7.94 5.16 8.12
N ASN A 174 -8.52 5.03 6.94
CA ASN A 174 -7.85 5.36 5.68
C ASN A 174 -7.48 6.86 5.59
N GLN A 175 -8.31 7.76 6.12
CA GLN A 175 -8.00 9.18 6.25
C GLN A 175 -6.94 9.46 7.34
N LEU A 176 -6.94 8.70 8.44
CA LEU A 176 -5.89 8.75 9.46
C LEU A 176 -4.52 8.45 8.84
N PHE A 177 -4.41 7.40 8.03
CA PHE A 177 -3.16 7.07 7.33
C PHE A 177 -2.70 8.16 6.35
N ARG A 178 -3.64 8.82 5.65
CA ARG A 178 -3.29 9.97 4.79
C ARG A 178 -2.81 11.18 5.59
N ARG A 179 -3.42 11.44 6.76
CA ARG A 179 -3.02 12.54 7.65
C ARG A 179 -1.57 12.37 8.13
N TYR A 180 -1.20 11.13 8.48
CA TYR A 180 0.15 10.80 8.96
C TYR A 180 1.11 10.35 7.85
N ALA A 181 0.75 10.48 6.57
CA ALA A 181 1.51 9.96 5.44
C ALA A 181 3.01 10.30 5.48
N LEU A 182 3.37 11.54 5.85
CA LEU A 182 4.76 11.96 6.14
C LEU A 182 4.93 12.55 7.55
N GLY A 183 4.01 12.23 8.46
CA GLY A 183 4.07 12.70 9.84
C GLY A 183 4.90 11.77 10.73
N ASN A 184 4.66 11.88 12.04
CA ASN A 184 5.36 11.10 13.05
C ASN A 184 4.84 9.65 13.15
N LEU A 185 5.71 8.65 13.06
CA LEU A 185 5.33 7.23 13.20
C LEU A 185 4.84 6.90 14.62
N ARG A 186 5.42 7.52 15.65
CA ARG A 186 5.05 7.29 17.06
C ARG A 186 3.62 7.76 17.30
N ASP A 187 3.30 8.97 16.83
CA ASP A 187 1.95 9.52 16.94
C ASP A 187 0.94 8.77 16.09
N LEU A 188 1.32 8.33 14.88
CA LEU A 188 0.48 7.45 14.08
C LEU A 188 0.17 6.15 14.83
N THR A 189 1.19 5.54 15.46
CA THR A 189 1.02 4.31 16.24
C THR A 189 0.03 4.54 17.38
N LYS A 190 0.20 5.60 18.17
CA LYS A 190 -0.77 5.98 19.21
C LYS A 190 -2.17 6.22 18.66
N ALA A 191 -2.28 6.92 17.53
CA ALA A 191 -3.56 7.29 16.95
C ALA A 191 -4.32 6.05 16.43
N VAL A 192 -3.62 5.12 15.75
CA VAL A 192 -4.23 3.88 15.26
C VAL A 192 -4.55 2.94 16.42
N SER A 193 -3.76 2.92 17.51
CA SER A 193 -4.10 2.14 18.72
C SER A 193 -5.45 2.51 19.34
N ARG A 194 -5.91 3.75 19.15
CA ARG A 194 -7.18 4.26 19.69
C ARG A 194 -8.28 4.36 18.63
N ASP A 195 -7.99 4.02 17.38
CA ASP A 195 -8.97 4.14 16.31
C ASP A 195 -10.06 3.04 16.45
N PRO A 196 -11.33 3.35 16.16
CA PRO A 196 -12.41 2.40 16.35
C PRO A 196 -12.29 1.10 15.55
N ALA A 197 -11.70 1.12 14.35
CA ALA A 197 -11.53 -0.07 13.53
C ALA A 197 -10.51 -1.01 14.17
N MET A 198 -9.35 -0.49 14.58
CA MET A 198 -8.31 -1.28 15.24
C MET A 198 -8.76 -1.85 16.58
N LEU A 199 -9.42 -1.01 17.41
CA LEU A 199 -9.96 -1.44 18.71
C LEU A 199 -10.97 -2.59 18.58
N LEU A 200 -11.79 -2.59 17.53
CA LEU A 200 -12.72 -3.69 17.26
C LEU A 200 -12.02 -4.92 16.67
N TYR A 201 -11.15 -4.72 15.68
CA TYR A 201 -10.54 -5.80 14.91
C TYR A 201 -9.67 -6.70 15.78
N LEU A 202 -8.89 -6.10 16.70
CA LEU A 202 -8.01 -6.83 17.63
C LEU A 202 -8.64 -7.01 19.02
N ASP A 203 -9.96 -6.86 19.14
CA ASP A 203 -10.76 -7.09 20.36
C ASP A 203 -10.34 -6.24 21.58
N ASN A 204 -9.60 -5.14 21.39
CA ASN A 204 -9.21 -4.23 22.46
C ASN A 204 -10.38 -3.41 23.02
N ALA A 205 -11.48 -3.26 22.26
CA ALA A 205 -12.73 -2.65 22.73
C ALA A 205 -13.41 -3.43 23.89
N ARG A 206 -12.96 -4.66 24.15
CA ARG A 206 -13.40 -5.51 25.28
C ARG A 206 -12.38 -5.55 26.43
N ASN A 207 -11.21 -4.95 26.24
CA ASN A 207 -10.12 -4.96 27.19
C ASN A 207 -10.45 -4.07 28.40
N ASN A 208 -10.53 -4.65 29.59
CA ASN A 208 -10.85 -3.93 30.82
C ASN A 208 -10.08 -4.50 32.00
N LYS A 209 -9.94 -3.72 33.07
CA LYS A 209 -9.11 -4.08 34.24
C LYS A 209 -9.42 -5.43 34.88
N ALA A 210 -10.67 -5.93 34.78
CA ALA A 210 -11.04 -7.23 35.33
C ALA A 210 -10.65 -8.39 34.39
N HIS A 211 -10.58 -8.12 33.08
CA HIS A 211 -10.25 -9.09 32.04
C HIS A 211 -9.31 -8.45 30.99
N PRO A 212 -8.01 -8.28 31.32
CA PRO A 212 -7.03 -7.80 30.35
C PRO A 212 -6.98 -8.70 29.11
N ASN A 213 -7.01 -8.11 27.92
CA ASN A 213 -6.91 -8.82 26.64
C ASN A 213 -5.56 -8.57 25.99
N GLU A 214 -4.76 -9.62 25.87
CA GLU A 214 -3.39 -9.58 25.35
C GLU A 214 -3.29 -9.42 23.84
N ASN A 215 -4.36 -9.71 23.09
CA ASN A 215 -4.30 -9.80 21.63
C ASN A 215 -3.71 -8.52 21.00
N TYR A 216 -4.31 -7.35 21.28
CA TYR A 216 -3.80 -6.08 20.76
C TYR A 216 -2.36 -5.77 21.20
N ALA A 217 -2.02 -6.02 22.47
CA ALA A 217 -0.69 -5.74 23.00
C ALA A 217 0.39 -6.61 22.33
N ARG A 218 0.06 -7.87 22.05
CA ARG A 218 0.95 -8.79 21.32
C ARG A 218 1.15 -8.31 19.89
N GLU A 219 0.08 -8.04 19.15
CA GLU A 219 0.19 -7.57 17.75
C GLU A 219 0.92 -6.23 17.63
N LEU A 220 0.69 -5.31 18.59
CA LEU A 220 1.40 -4.02 18.64
C LEU A 220 2.92 -4.23 18.67
N MET A 221 3.41 -5.12 19.51
CA MET A 221 4.84 -5.40 19.62
C MET A 221 5.35 -6.31 18.49
N GLU A 222 4.65 -7.41 18.22
CA GLU A 222 5.09 -8.45 17.29
C GLU A 222 5.02 -7.99 15.83
N LEU A 223 3.87 -7.51 15.38
CA LEU A 223 3.62 -7.24 13.96
C LEU A 223 3.77 -5.77 13.60
N PHE A 224 3.57 -4.85 14.55
CA PHE A 224 3.48 -3.43 14.22
C PHE A 224 4.69 -2.60 14.60
N THR A 225 5.56 -3.03 15.53
CA THR A 225 6.62 -2.15 16.03
C THR A 225 7.99 -2.78 16.32
N LEU A 226 8.07 -3.95 16.96
CA LEU A 226 9.36 -4.53 17.43
C LEU A 226 9.78 -5.76 16.63
N GLY A 227 8.83 -6.57 16.17
CA GLY A 227 9.12 -7.90 15.63
C GLY A 227 9.21 -8.97 16.71
N LEU A 228 9.29 -10.22 16.27
CA LEU A 228 9.44 -11.39 17.14
C LEU A 228 10.73 -11.34 17.98
N GLY A 229 10.63 -11.78 19.23
CA GLY A 229 11.78 -12.02 20.12
C GLY A 229 12.34 -10.78 20.83
N ALA A 230 11.72 -9.61 20.65
CA ALA A 230 12.18 -8.34 21.22
C ALA A 230 11.47 -7.93 22.54
N TYR A 231 10.58 -8.77 23.04
CA TYR A 231 9.79 -8.56 24.26
C TYR A 231 9.51 -9.91 24.92
N THR A 232 9.13 -9.89 26.20
CA THR A 232 8.75 -11.07 26.95
C THR A 232 7.23 -11.24 27.00
N GLU A 233 6.79 -12.43 27.36
CA GLU A 233 5.37 -12.67 27.62
C GLU A 233 4.81 -11.79 28.75
N GLU A 234 5.65 -11.40 29.71
CA GLU A 234 5.25 -10.48 30.77
C GLU A 234 5.03 -9.06 30.24
N ASP A 235 5.86 -8.60 29.30
CA ASP A 235 5.65 -7.31 28.63
C ASP A 235 4.29 -7.28 27.91
N VAL A 236 3.85 -8.40 27.32
CA VAL A 236 2.52 -8.52 26.69
C VAL A 236 1.42 -8.30 27.72
N ARG A 237 1.50 -8.97 28.89
CA ARG A 237 0.50 -8.81 29.96
C ARG A 237 0.45 -7.39 30.49
N GLN A 238 1.60 -6.78 30.71
CA GLN A 238 1.71 -5.45 31.28
C GLN A 238 1.22 -4.38 30.28
N ALA A 239 1.54 -4.53 28.99
CA ALA A 239 0.98 -3.70 27.93
C ALA A 239 -0.53 -3.91 27.77
N ALA A 240 -1.04 -5.14 27.89
CA ALA A 240 -2.48 -5.42 27.83
C ALA A 240 -3.25 -4.67 28.94
N ARG A 241 -2.71 -4.66 30.17
CA ARG A 241 -3.26 -3.88 31.28
C ARG A 241 -3.26 -2.38 30.98
N ALA A 242 -2.18 -1.86 30.40
CA ALA A 242 -2.07 -0.44 30.02
C ALA A 242 -3.07 -0.02 28.92
N TRP A 243 -3.51 -0.96 28.08
CA TRP A 243 -4.51 -0.72 27.03
C TRP A 243 -5.97 -0.94 27.47
N THR A 244 -6.24 -1.21 28.75
CA THR A 244 -7.60 -1.38 29.26
C THR A 244 -8.41 -0.07 29.23
N GLY A 245 -9.73 -0.16 29.10
CA GLY A 245 -10.65 0.96 29.31
C GLY A 245 -11.16 1.65 28.04
N TYR A 246 -10.74 1.22 26.85
CA TYR A 246 -11.30 1.72 25.58
C TYR A 246 -12.60 0.99 25.22
N GLU A 247 -13.64 1.75 24.91
CA GLU A 247 -14.94 1.26 24.47
C GLU A 247 -15.25 1.80 23.08
N VAL A 248 -15.84 0.97 22.20
CA VAL A 248 -16.28 1.40 20.87
C VAL A 248 -17.81 1.41 20.81
N PHE A 249 -18.37 2.43 20.17
CA PHE A 249 -19.79 2.53 19.84
C PHE A 249 -19.98 2.37 18.33
N PRO A 250 -20.14 1.14 17.81
CA PRO A 250 -20.06 0.86 16.37
C PRO A 250 -21.01 1.68 15.51
N LEU A 251 -22.28 1.81 15.95
CA LEU A 251 -23.32 2.60 15.26
C LEU A 251 -23.01 4.10 15.18
N ARG A 252 -22.11 4.59 16.03
CA ARG A 252 -21.67 5.98 16.04
C ARG A 252 -20.31 6.17 15.35
N GLY A 253 -19.56 5.09 15.12
CA GLY A 253 -18.21 5.18 14.55
C GLY A 253 -17.19 5.81 15.49
N VAL A 254 -17.42 5.80 16.81
CA VAL A 254 -16.57 6.50 17.79
C VAL A 254 -16.06 5.56 18.88
N ALA A 255 -14.83 5.82 19.32
CA ALA A 255 -14.23 5.22 20.49
C ALA A 255 -14.27 6.20 21.67
N ARG A 256 -14.31 5.68 22.89
CA ARG A 256 -14.28 6.46 24.13
C ARG A 256 -13.43 5.74 25.16
N TYR A 257 -12.55 6.49 25.83
CA TYR A 257 -11.85 6.00 27.01
C TYR A 257 -12.73 6.11 28.26
N ASN A 258 -12.78 5.04 29.05
CA ASN A 258 -13.54 4.94 30.28
C ASN A 258 -12.58 4.61 31.44
N PRO A 259 -12.18 5.61 32.25
CA PRO A 259 -11.18 5.41 33.30
C PRO A 259 -11.64 4.39 34.37
N ARG A 260 -12.95 4.22 34.59
CA ARG A 260 -13.44 3.23 35.57
C ARG A 260 -13.12 1.79 35.19
N LYS A 261 -12.94 1.54 33.88
CA LYS A 261 -12.58 0.24 33.30
C LYS A 261 -11.08 0.09 33.07
N HIS A 262 -10.30 1.14 33.29
CA HIS A 262 -8.85 1.10 33.16
C HIS A 262 -8.20 0.53 34.42
N ASP A 263 -7.08 -0.16 34.23
CA ASP A 263 -6.21 -0.65 35.29
C ASP A 263 -5.17 0.43 35.60
N ASP A 264 -5.39 1.21 36.66
CA ASP A 264 -4.46 2.23 37.16
C ASP A 264 -3.34 1.65 38.06
N GLY A 265 -3.20 0.33 38.10
CA GLY A 265 -2.14 -0.32 38.86
C GLY A 265 -0.75 -0.09 38.27
N VAL A 266 0.27 -0.29 39.10
CA VAL A 266 1.67 -0.27 38.64
C VAL A 266 1.91 -1.38 37.63
N LYS A 267 2.63 -1.06 36.56
CA LYS A 267 2.99 -1.92 35.43
C LYS A 267 4.49 -1.81 35.20
N SER A 268 5.12 -2.91 34.85
CA SER A 268 6.53 -2.97 34.45
C SER A 268 6.61 -3.40 32.99
N PHE A 269 7.21 -2.59 32.13
CA PHE A 269 7.24 -2.82 30.70
C PHE A 269 8.58 -2.37 30.12
N LEU A 270 9.31 -3.29 29.48
CA LEU A 270 10.58 -3.03 28.79
C LEU A 270 11.57 -2.16 29.59
N GLY A 271 11.70 -2.41 30.89
CA GLY A 271 12.62 -1.72 31.80
C GLY A 271 12.05 -0.48 32.51
N HIS A 272 10.81 -0.08 32.21
CA HIS A 272 10.11 1.02 32.89
C HIS A 272 9.09 0.48 33.87
N THR A 273 8.97 1.11 35.04
CA THR A 273 7.96 0.74 36.05
C THR A 273 7.20 1.99 36.51
N GLY A 274 5.87 1.93 36.49
CA GLY A 274 5.03 3.04 36.92
C GLY A 274 3.54 2.77 36.68
N ASN A 275 2.69 3.77 36.89
CA ASN A 275 1.30 3.70 36.43
C ASN A 275 1.24 4.00 34.93
N LEU A 276 1.67 3.05 34.11
CA LEU A 276 1.76 3.19 32.67
C LEU A 276 0.38 3.05 32.01
N ASN A 277 0.07 3.91 31.04
CA ASN A 277 -1.08 3.81 30.15
C ASN A 277 -0.64 3.39 28.74
N GLY A 278 -1.60 3.18 27.83
CA GLY A 278 -1.31 2.72 26.47
C GLY A 278 -0.38 3.63 25.65
N ASP A 279 -0.40 4.94 25.89
CA ASP A 279 0.50 5.87 25.21
C ASP A 279 1.94 5.73 25.71
N ASP A 280 2.10 5.55 27.03
CA ASP A 280 3.41 5.29 27.64
C ASP A 280 4.02 4.00 27.06
N ILE A 281 3.21 2.97 26.82
CA ILE A 281 3.66 1.73 26.15
C ILE A 281 4.23 2.04 24.76
N VAL A 282 3.54 2.85 23.95
CA VAL A 282 4.03 3.23 22.63
C VAL A 282 5.31 4.07 22.74
N ASP A 283 5.37 4.99 23.70
CA ASP A 283 6.57 5.80 23.92
C ASP A 283 7.79 4.95 24.25
N ILE A 284 7.65 4.02 25.19
CA ILE A 284 8.70 3.09 25.60
C ILE A 284 9.13 2.17 24.45
N ILE A 285 8.19 1.70 23.61
CA ILE A 285 8.51 0.92 22.40
C ILE A 285 9.41 1.72 21.46
N PHE A 286 9.11 3.00 21.24
CA PHE A 286 9.88 3.87 20.34
C PHE A 286 11.23 4.32 20.94
N GLU A 287 11.46 4.11 22.24
CA GLU A 287 12.79 4.25 22.84
C GLU A 287 13.72 3.09 22.45
N GLN A 288 13.18 1.90 22.17
CA GLN A 288 13.95 0.70 21.85
C GLN A 288 14.68 0.83 20.49
N PRO A 289 15.98 0.51 20.42
CA PRO A 289 16.71 0.48 19.14
C PRO A 289 16.08 -0.46 18.11
N GLN A 290 15.48 -1.55 18.58
CA GLN A 290 14.80 -2.54 17.74
C GLN A 290 13.60 -1.96 16.99
N CYS A 291 12.84 -1.04 17.60
CA CYS A 291 11.72 -0.37 16.94
C CYS A 291 12.19 0.44 15.72
N ALA A 292 13.31 1.17 15.86
CA ALA A 292 13.90 1.90 14.74
C ALA A 292 14.35 0.97 13.61
N ARG A 293 14.96 -0.17 13.95
CA ARG A 293 15.41 -1.17 12.96
C ARG A 293 14.24 -1.86 12.26
N PHE A 294 13.17 -2.15 12.99
CA PHE A 294 11.95 -2.73 12.45
C PHE A 294 11.32 -1.81 11.39
N PHE A 295 11.06 -0.55 11.73
CA PHE A 295 10.52 0.41 10.76
C PHE A 295 11.49 0.73 9.61
N ALA A 296 12.79 0.83 9.88
CA ALA A 296 13.80 1.00 8.83
C ALA A 296 13.75 -0.14 7.82
N THR A 297 13.72 -1.39 8.29
CA THR A 297 13.66 -2.56 7.41
C THR A 297 12.36 -2.57 6.60
N SER A 298 11.23 -2.29 7.26
CA SER A 298 9.92 -2.20 6.60
C SER A 298 9.88 -1.13 5.51
N LEU A 299 10.39 0.08 5.78
CA LEU A 299 10.45 1.17 4.80
C LEU A 299 11.38 0.85 3.63
N LEU A 300 12.56 0.26 3.90
CA LEU A 300 13.50 -0.15 2.85
C LEU A 300 12.87 -1.23 1.94
N ASN A 301 12.23 -2.25 2.55
CA ASN A 301 11.48 -3.28 1.82
C ASN A 301 10.31 -2.70 1.02
N ALA A 302 9.70 -1.60 1.47
CA ALA A 302 8.55 -0.98 0.82
C ALA A 302 8.95 0.02 -0.27
N PHE A 303 10.10 0.70 -0.17
CA PHE A 303 10.50 1.81 -1.06
C PHE A 303 11.75 1.55 -1.90
N LEU A 304 12.66 0.67 -1.50
CA LEU A 304 13.92 0.40 -2.21
C LEU A 304 13.96 -1.03 -2.77
N TYR A 305 14.26 -2.02 -1.94
CA TYR A 305 14.35 -3.42 -2.33
C TYR A 305 14.22 -4.36 -1.12
N ASN A 306 13.94 -5.64 -1.38
CA ASN A 306 13.77 -6.65 -0.37
C ASN A 306 15.10 -7.18 0.20
N ASP A 307 15.09 -7.60 1.46
CA ASP A 307 16.27 -8.10 2.20
C ASP A 307 17.47 -7.11 2.15
N PRO A 308 17.31 -5.86 2.62
CA PRO A 308 18.39 -4.87 2.61
C PRO A 308 19.58 -5.25 3.51
N GLU A 309 20.76 -4.72 3.20
CA GLU A 309 21.96 -4.89 4.02
C GLU A 309 21.79 -4.31 5.43
N ASP A 310 22.38 -4.97 6.42
CA ASP A 310 22.30 -4.55 7.82
C ASP A 310 22.84 -3.14 8.07
N ALA A 311 23.90 -2.73 7.34
CA ALA A 311 24.43 -1.39 7.46
C ALA A 311 23.42 -0.34 6.95
N LEU A 312 22.69 -0.63 5.87
CA LEU A 312 21.64 0.26 5.34
C LEU A 312 20.45 0.34 6.29
N ILE A 313 20.04 -0.78 6.89
CA ILE A 313 19.02 -0.81 7.95
C ILE A 313 19.47 0.07 9.12
N THR A 314 20.70 -0.09 9.59
CA THR A 314 21.25 0.67 10.72
C THR A 314 21.34 2.17 10.43
N GLN A 315 21.78 2.55 9.23
CA GLN A 315 21.83 3.95 8.80
C GLN A 315 20.42 4.57 8.75
N THR A 316 19.45 3.85 8.19
CA THR A 316 18.05 4.29 8.09
C THR A 316 17.38 4.37 9.46
N ALA A 317 17.63 3.41 10.35
CA ALA A 317 17.15 3.41 11.73
C ALA A 317 17.71 4.60 12.52
N SER A 318 18.99 4.92 12.32
CA SER A 318 19.62 6.10 12.91
C SER A 318 19.00 7.40 12.40
N LEU A 319 18.66 7.46 11.11
CA LEU A 319 17.98 8.60 10.51
C LEU A 319 16.57 8.80 11.10
N LEU A 320 15.79 7.73 11.26
CA LEU A 320 14.49 7.77 11.93
C LEU A 320 14.61 8.35 13.35
N ARG A 321 15.51 7.81 14.18
CA ARG A 321 15.70 8.30 15.56
C ARG A 321 16.20 9.74 15.61
N LYS A 322 17.11 10.13 14.70
CA LYS A 322 17.63 11.50 14.61
C LYS A 322 16.53 12.53 14.40
N HIS A 323 15.48 12.15 13.67
CA HIS A 323 14.34 13.01 13.38
C HIS A 323 13.11 12.69 14.24
N ASP A 324 13.29 12.03 15.39
CA ASP A 324 12.22 11.59 16.29
C ASP A 324 11.04 10.94 15.55
N TYR A 325 11.36 10.07 14.58
CA TYR A 325 10.40 9.32 13.78
C TYR A 325 9.46 10.15 12.89
N GLU A 326 9.80 11.42 12.62
CA GLU A 326 9.19 12.18 11.52
C GLU A 326 9.58 11.54 10.17
N LEU A 327 8.59 11.14 9.39
CA LEU A 327 8.81 10.43 8.13
C LEU A 327 9.27 11.34 7.00
N ARG A 328 8.82 12.60 6.98
CA ARG A 328 9.19 13.57 5.94
C ARG A 328 10.70 13.59 5.65
N PRO A 329 11.60 13.81 6.64
CA PRO A 329 13.04 13.82 6.37
C PRO A 329 13.58 12.45 5.95
N THR A 330 13.08 11.36 6.54
CA THR A 330 13.55 10.00 6.22
C THR A 330 13.18 9.58 4.80
N ILE A 331 11.91 9.73 4.41
CA ILE A 331 11.43 9.42 3.06
C ILE A 331 12.08 10.33 2.03
N GLY A 332 12.22 11.62 2.33
CA GLY A 332 12.93 12.56 1.45
C GLY A 332 14.37 12.13 1.19
N ALA A 333 15.12 11.80 2.24
CA ALA A 333 16.49 11.31 2.12
C ALA A 333 16.57 10.02 1.31
N LEU A 334 15.69 9.04 1.56
CA LEU A 334 15.64 7.80 0.80
C LEU A 334 15.37 8.04 -0.68
N LEU A 335 14.36 8.82 -1.05
CA LEU A 335 14.00 9.09 -2.45
C LEU A 335 15.04 9.93 -3.21
N GLN A 336 15.89 10.68 -2.49
CA GLN A 336 16.98 11.46 -3.07
C GLN A 336 18.33 10.75 -3.04
N SER A 337 18.40 9.53 -2.50
CA SER A 337 19.67 8.86 -2.19
C SER A 337 20.32 8.12 -3.37
N ASN A 338 21.63 7.90 -3.28
CA ASN A 338 22.38 7.04 -4.20
C ASN A 338 21.80 5.63 -4.28
N VAL A 339 21.41 5.04 -3.15
CA VAL A 339 20.87 3.68 -3.13
C VAL A 339 19.59 3.56 -3.93
N PHE A 340 18.70 4.55 -3.86
CA PHE A 340 17.41 4.52 -4.56
C PHE A 340 17.56 4.49 -6.08
N TYR A 341 18.60 5.13 -6.63
CA TYR A 341 18.89 5.13 -8.07
C TYR A 341 20.00 4.15 -8.47
N SER A 342 20.44 3.29 -7.54
CA SER A 342 21.50 2.31 -7.80
C SER A 342 20.99 1.14 -8.66
N PRO A 343 21.88 0.39 -9.32
CA PRO A 343 21.53 -0.87 -9.98
C PRO A 343 20.86 -1.88 -9.03
N ARG A 344 21.08 -1.77 -7.73
CA ARG A 344 20.47 -2.64 -6.71
C ARG A 344 18.98 -2.38 -6.51
N ALA A 345 18.56 -1.11 -6.52
CA ALA A 345 17.18 -0.72 -6.21
C ALA A 345 16.32 -0.49 -7.46
N TYR A 346 16.95 -0.16 -8.59
CA TYR A 346 16.22 0.10 -9.83
C TYR A 346 15.41 -1.13 -10.26
N ARG A 347 14.07 -1.00 -10.29
CA ARG A 347 13.13 -2.08 -10.65
C ARG A 347 13.33 -3.37 -9.85
N ALA A 348 13.63 -3.21 -8.58
CA ALA A 348 13.98 -4.34 -7.73
C ALA A 348 12.81 -4.95 -6.96
N LEU A 349 11.64 -4.28 -6.94
CA LEU A 349 10.45 -4.82 -6.28
C LEU A 349 9.41 -5.29 -7.28
N VAL A 350 8.81 -6.44 -6.97
CA VAL A 350 7.58 -6.91 -7.60
C VAL A 350 6.42 -6.03 -7.14
N LYS A 351 5.71 -5.41 -8.08
CA LYS A 351 4.47 -4.66 -7.81
C LYS A 351 3.47 -5.55 -7.10
N SER A 352 2.76 -5.01 -6.11
CA SER A 352 1.55 -5.64 -5.60
C SER A 352 0.43 -5.64 -6.68
N PRO A 353 -0.60 -6.49 -6.59
CA PRO A 353 -1.72 -6.46 -7.52
C PRO A 353 -2.38 -5.07 -7.66
N VAL A 354 -2.50 -4.30 -6.57
CA VAL A 354 -3.01 -2.92 -6.61
C VAL A 354 -2.09 -2.00 -7.42
N GLU A 355 -0.78 -2.05 -7.18
CA GLU A 355 0.19 -1.27 -7.97
C GLU A 355 0.18 -1.66 -9.44
N PHE A 356 0.05 -2.96 -9.73
CA PHE A 356 -0.03 -3.47 -11.09
C PHE A 356 -1.28 -2.95 -11.81
N VAL A 357 -2.46 -3.06 -11.18
CA VAL A 357 -3.73 -2.62 -11.75
C VAL A 357 -3.74 -1.11 -11.99
N VAL A 358 -3.36 -0.31 -11.00
CA VAL A 358 -3.33 1.17 -11.14
C VAL A 358 -2.26 1.58 -12.15
N GLY A 359 -1.08 0.95 -12.10
CA GLY A 359 0.00 1.19 -13.05
C GLY A 359 -0.36 0.85 -14.49
N ALA A 360 -1.15 -0.21 -14.72
CA ALA A 360 -1.66 -0.57 -16.05
C ALA A 360 -2.63 0.50 -16.59
N HIS A 361 -3.51 1.05 -15.73
CA HIS A 361 -4.38 2.16 -16.13
C HIS A 361 -3.57 3.41 -16.50
N LYS A 362 -2.55 3.77 -15.70
CA LYS A 362 -1.65 4.89 -15.99
C LYS A 362 -0.87 4.67 -17.29
N ALA A 363 -0.30 3.49 -17.48
CA ALA A 363 0.46 3.15 -18.69
C ALA A 363 -0.42 3.14 -19.94
N ALA A 364 -1.72 2.83 -19.80
CA ALA A 364 -2.72 2.91 -20.85
C ALA A 364 -3.31 4.33 -21.04
N GLY A 365 -2.85 5.34 -20.27
CA GLY A 365 -3.35 6.71 -20.35
C GLY A 365 -4.81 6.89 -19.92
N LEU A 366 -5.32 5.98 -19.08
CA LEU A 366 -6.73 6.00 -18.68
C LEU A 366 -6.96 7.00 -17.53
N ALA A 367 -7.98 7.83 -17.69
CA ALA A 367 -8.39 8.79 -16.66
C ALA A 367 -9.28 8.17 -15.56
N SER A 368 -9.79 6.95 -15.74
CA SER A 368 -10.72 6.30 -14.81
C SER A 368 -10.42 4.83 -14.61
N ILE A 369 -10.53 4.35 -13.36
CA ILE A 369 -10.38 2.94 -13.01
C ILE A 369 -11.57 2.14 -13.56
N ASP A 370 -11.27 1.09 -14.33
CA ASP A 370 -12.27 0.13 -14.81
C ASP A 370 -12.93 -0.58 -13.61
N PRO A 371 -14.28 -0.61 -13.50
CA PRO A 371 -14.98 -1.32 -12.43
C PRO A 371 -14.60 -2.81 -12.29
N ARG A 372 -14.15 -3.46 -13.38
CA ARG A 372 -13.67 -4.85 -13.41
C ARG A 372 -12.38 -5.03 -12.59
N SER A 373 -11.62 -3.97 -12.35
CA SER A 373 -10.39 -3.96 -11.56
C SER A 373 -10.58 -4.59 -10.19
N ARG A 374 -11.71 -4.34 -9.52
CA ARG A 374 -12.00 -4.93 -8.20
C ARG A 374 -12.13 -6.46 -8.28
N GLY A 375 -12.75 -6.97 -9.34
CA GLY A 375 -12.86 -8.41 -9.59
C GLY A 375 -11.49 -9.04 -9.82
N ALA A 376 -10.64 -8.38 -10.60
CA ALA A 376 -9.27 -8.81 -10.86
C ALA A 376 -8.41 -8.79 -9.58
N LEU A 377 -8.48 -7.73 -8.78
CA LEU A 377 -7.79 -7.63 -7.49
C LEU A 377 -8.16 -8.75 -6.53
N ARG A 378 -9.44 -9.14 -6.49
CA ARG A 378 -9.90 -10.30 -5.71
C ARG A 378 -9.28 -11.61 -6.23
N GLN A 379 -9.21 -11.81 -7.55
CA GLN A 379 -8.60 -13.00 -8.15
C GLN A 379 -7.07 -13.05 -7.95
N MET A 380 -6.40 -11.88 -7.89
CA MET A 380 -4.98 -11.75 -7.58
C MET A 380 -4.67 -11.69 -6.08
N GLY A 381 -5.66 -11.91 -5.21
CA GLY A 381 -5.47 -12.04 -3.76
C GLY A 381 -5.27 -10.73 -2.98
N GLN A 382 -5.46 -9.55 -3.58
CA GLN A 382 -5.29 -8.26 -2.90
C GLN A 382 -6.51 -7.34 -3.07
N MET A 383 -7.58 -7.64 -2.35
CA MET A 383 -8.76 -6.78 -2.29
C MET A 383 -8.62 -5.74 -1.17
N LEU A 384 -8.60 -4.44 -1.52
CA LEU A 384 -8.48 -3.34 -0.54
C LEU A 384 -9.48 -3.47 0.62
N PHE A 385 -9.03 -3.20 1.84
CA PHE A 385 -9.79 -3.34 3.10
C PHE A 385 -10.16 -4.77 3.54
N PHE A 386 -9.69 -5.79 2.82
CA PHE A 386 -9.90 -7.20 3.16
C PHE A 386 -8.57 -7.97 3.18
N PRO A 387 -7.73 -7.70 4.18
CA PRO A 387 -6.48 -8.43 4.38
C PRO A 387 -6.76 -9.91 4.67
N PRO A 388 -5.85 -10.82 4.28
CA PRO A 388 -5.99 -12.24 4.59
C PRO A 388 -5.86 -12.53 6.09
N ASN A 389 -5.05 -11.75 6.82
CA ASN A 389 -4.87 -11.82 8.27
C ASN A 389 -4.24 -10.52 8.80
N VAL A 390 -3.94 -10.46 10.11
CA VAL A 390 -3.40 -9.26 10.79
C VAL A 390 -2.03 -8.83 10.27
N ALA A 391 -1.23 -9.75 9.71
CA ALA A 391 0.06 -9.43 9.10
C ALA A 391 -0.06 -8.73 7.72
N GLY A 392 -1.28 -8.47 7.24
CA GLY A 392 -1.53 -7.78 5.98
C GLY A 392 -1.44 -8.70 4.78
N TRP A 393 -0.99 -8.17 3.64
CA TRP A 393 -0.84 -8.94 2.39
C TRP A 393 0.62 -9.36 2.19
N PRO A 394 0.89 -10.64 1.87
CA PRO A 394 2.22 -11.05 1.45
C PRO A 394 2.70 -10.23 0.24
N GLY A 395 3.91 -9.68 0.33
CA GLY A 395 4.55 -8.95 -0.77
C GLY A 395 5.36 -9.85 -1.70
N GLY A 396 6.10 -9.24 -2.62
CA GLY A 396 7.03 -9.95 -3.49
C GLY A 396 6.34 -10.89 -4.50
N GLU A 397 6.97 -12.02 -4.78
CA GLU A 397 6.49 -13.00 -5.78
C GLU A 397 5.30 -13.86 -5.30
N ASN A 398 4.87 -13.70 -4.05
CA ASN A 398 3.82 -14.54 -3.44
C ASN A 398 2.49 -14.54 -4.21
N TRP A 399 2.17 -13.47 -4.95
CA TRP A 399 0.97 -13.38 -5.77
C TRP A 399 1.18 -13.81 -7.23
N LEU A 400 2.38 -14.26 -7.62
CA LEU A 400 2.70 -14.70 -8.99
C LEU A 400 2.57 -16.21 -9.18
N THR A 401 1.65 -16.86 -8.45
CA THR A 401 1.27 -18.25 -8.69
C THR A 401 0.60 -18.40 -10.06
N SER A 402 0.57 -19.63 -10.61
CA SER A 402 0.01 -19.88 -11.95
C SER A 402 -1.41 -19.32 -12.13
N ASP A 403 -2.28 -19.49 -11.14
CA ASP A 403 -3.68 -19.03 -11.20
C ASP A 403 -3.78 -17.50 -11.17
N MET A 404 -2.98 -16.84 -10.33
CA MET A 404 -2.99 -15.38 -10.20
C MET A 404 -2.32 -14.69 -11.40
N ALA A 405 -1.32 -15.33 -12.02
CA ALA A 405 -0.74 -14.88 -13.28
C ALA A 405 -1.77 -14.91 -14.43
N ILE A 406 -2.62 -15.94 -14.51
CA ILE A 406 -3.75 -15.98 -15.46
C ILE A 406 -4.73 -14.84 -15.19
N ALA A 407 -5.06 -14.57 -13.92
CA ALA A 407 -5.95 -13.46 -13.57
C ALA A 407 -5.37 -12.10 -13.99
N ARG A 408 -4.07 -11.91 -13.80
CA ARG A 408 -3.32 -10.72 -14.22
C ARG A 408 -3.38 -10.53 -15.75
N ASP A 409 -3.12 -11.59 -16.50
CA ASP A 409 -3.10 -11.54 -17.97
C ASP A 409 -4.51 -11.32 -18.53
N ASN A 410 -5.52 -11.97 -17.94
CA ASN A 410 -6.93 -11.73 -18.27
C ASN A 410 -7.36 -10.28 -17.99
N PHE A 411 -6.86 -9.69 -16.90
CA PHE A 411 -7.11 -8.29 -16.59
C PHE A 411 -6.46 -7.37 -17.64
N LEU A 412 -5.19 -7.58 -17.99
CA LEU A 412 -4.53 -6.78 -19.03
C LEU A 412 -5.25 -6.92 -20.38
N ALA A 413 -5.57 -8.14 -20.78
CA ALA A 413 -6.32 -8.40 -22.01
C ALA A 413 -7.67 -7.68 -21.97
N GLY A 414 -8.43 -7.77 -20.88
CA GLY A 414 -9.70 -7.07 -20.71
C GLY A 414 -9.57 -5.55 -20.73
N LEU A 415 -8.48 -5.01 -20.17
CA LEU A 415 -8.19 -3.58 -20.13
C LEU A 415 -7.90 -3.03 -21.53
N VAL A 416 -7.05 -3.72 -22.30
CA VAL A 416 -6.61 -3.26 -23.62
C VAL A 416 -7.60 -3.59 -24.73
N THR A 417 -8.37 -4.68 -24.64
CA THR A 417 -9.34 -5.09 -25.67
C THR A 417 -10.72 -4.45 -25.50
N GLY A 418 -11.10 -4.09 -24.27
CA GLY A 418 -12.43 -3.60 -23.96
C GLY A 418 -12.71 -2.16 -24.39
N ARG A 419 -11.71 -1.41 -24.89
CA ARG A 419 -11.83 0.02 -25.23
C ARG A 419 -10.90 0.44 -26.38
N ALA A 420 -11.25 1.54 -27.04
CA ALA A 420 -10.35 2.26 -27.92
C ALA A 420 -9.22 2.86 -27.07
N ILE A 421 -8.08 2.18 -27.03
CA ILE A 421 -6.83 2.86 -26.70
C ILE A 421 -6.65 3.91 -27.81
N GLU A 422 -6.89 5.18 -27.49
CA GLU A 422 -6.83 6.25 -28.50
C GLU A 422 -5.43 6.28 -29.10
N ARG A 423 -5.31 6.49 -30.43
CA ARG A 423 -3.99 6.56 -31.11
C ARG A 423 -3.06 7.64 -30.52
N SER A 424 -3.63 8.65 -29.85
CA SER A 424 -2.96 9.71 -29.09
C SER A 424 -2.22 9.22 -27.83
N TRP A 425 -2.43 7.98 -27.39
CA TRP A 425 -1.85 7.45 -26.15
C TRP A 425 -0.33 7.18 -26.22
N LEU A 426 0.21 6.98 -27.44
CA LEU A 426 1.65 6.81 -27.66
C LEU A 426 2.25 8.09 -28.24
N ALA A 427 3.39 8.48 -27.68
CA ALA A 427 4.14 9.63 -28.16
C ALA A 427 4.38 9.52 -29.68
N ASN A 428 4.23 10.65 -30.38
CA ASN A 428 4.53 10.84 -31.80
C ASN A 428 3.64 10.10 -32.81
N ALA A 429 2.51 9.49 -32.40
CA ALA A 429 1.52 8.87 -33.30
C ALA A 429 2.18 7.96 -34.37
N PRO A 430 2.70 6.78 -33.97
CA PRO A 430 3.59 5.97 -34.80
C PRO A 430 2.94 5.60 -36.15
N THR A 431 3.71 5.75 -37.23
CA THR A 431 3.24 5.50 -38.61
C THR A 431 3.61 4.12 -39.14
N ASP A 432 4.48 3.37 -38.44
CA ASP A 432 4.91 2.02 -38.79
C ASP A 432 5.13 1.14 -37.54
N ALA A 433 5.35 -0.17 -37.77
CA ALA A 433 5.51 -1.17 -36.73
C ALA A 433 6.70 -0.90 -35.79
N SER A 434 7.84 -0.49 -36.34
CA SER A 434 9.06 -0.28 -35.54
C SER A 434 8.94 0.98 -34.68
N GLN A 435 8.35 2.04 -35.23
CA GLN A 435 8.01 3.24 -34.46
C GLN A 435 7.00 2.91 -33.36
N ALA A 436 6.00 2.08 -33.64
CA ALA A 436 5.01 1.66 -32.65
C ALA A 436 5.65 0.85 -31.52
N ALA A 437 6.49 -0.15 -31.83
CA ALA A 437 7.21 -0.92 -30.82
C ALA A 437 8.11 -0.02 -29.97
N ALA A 438 8.90 0.84 -30.60
CA ALA A 438 9.77 1.78 -29.91
C ALA A 438 8.98 2.72 -28.99
N ALA A 439 7.85 3.26 -29.45
CA ALA A 439 6.98 4.12 -28.68
C ALA A 439 6.35 3.38 -27.49
N MET A 440 5.89 2.13 -27.66
CA MET A 440 5.36 1.30 -26.57
C MET A 440 6.41 1.01 -25.51
N LEU A 441 7.61 0.56 -25.94
CA LEU A 441 8.71 0.27 -25.02
C LEU A 441 9.16 1.53 -24.27
N ALA A 442 9.21 2.69 -24.92
CA ALA A 442 9.54 3.95 -24.27
C ALA A 442 8.44 4.41 -23.29
N SER A 443 7.18 4.32 -23.68
CA SER A 443 6.05 4.84 -22.90
C SER A 443 5.70 3.95 -21.69
N ILE A 444 5.74 2.63 -21.87
CA ILE A 444 5.31 1.65 -20.86
C ILE A 444 6.50 1.18 -20.02
N LEU A 445 7.63 0.87 -20.67
CA LEU A 445 8.80 0.26 -20.03
C LEU A 445 10.00 1.19 -19.90
N GLN A 446 9.93 2.43 -20.41
CA GLN A 446 11.07 3.35 -20.47
C GLN A 446 12.33 2.71 -21.09
N GLY A 447 12.11 1.92 -22.14
CA GLY A 447 13.15 1.26 -22.92
C GLY A 447 13.72 -0.02 -22.30
N ASP A 448 13.21 -0.44 -21.13
CA ASP A 448 13.73 -1.60 -20.41
C ASP A 448 13.03 -2.89 -20.87
N ALA A 449 13.51 -3.37 -22.02
CA ALA A 449 13.16 -4.64 -22.64
C ALA A 449 14.42 -5.27 -23.26
N SER A 450 14.48 -6.61 -23.26
CA SER A 450 15.58 -7.33 -23.90
C SER A 450 15.54 -7.16 -25.43
N ALA A 451 16.68 -7.37 -26.09
CA ALA A 451 16.74 -7.34 -27.55
C ALA A 451 15.77 -8.35 -28.21
N SER A 452 15.61 -9.53 -27.60
CA SER A 452 14.63 -10.53 -28.05
C SER A 452 13.20 -10.01 -27.91
N ALA A 453 12.81 -9.51 -26.73
CA ALA A 453 11.46 -9.02 -26.48
C ALA A 453 11.09 -7.86 -27.41
N ARG A 454 12.06 -6.99 -27.73
CA ARG A 454 11.89 -5.94 -28.74
C ARG A 454 11.67 -6.52 -30.13
N SER A 455 12.53 -7.46 -30.56
CA SER A 455 12.40 -8.10 -31.86
C SER A 455 11.07 -8.85 -32.01
N ASP A 456 10.57 -9.48 -30.95
CA ASP A 456 9.31 -10.21 -30.97
C ASP A 456 8.11 -9.25 -31.06
N LEU A 457 8.17 -8.11 -30.35
CA LEU A 457 7.16 -7.05 -30.46
C LEU A 457 7.15 -6.42 -31.85
N ASP A 458 8.33 -6.12 -32.42
CA ASP A 458 8.47 -5.62 -33.79
C ASP A 458 7.83 -6.60 -34.79
N ARG A 459 8.14 -7.90 -34.68
CA ARG A 459 7.60 -8.96 -35.55
C ARG A 459 6.08 -9.08 -35.46
N TYR A 460 5.53 -8.98 -34.25
CA TYR A 460 4.09 -9.01 -34.01
C TYR A 460 3.36 -7.81 -34.65
N LEU A 461 3.93 -6.61 -34.49
CA LEU A 461 3.35 -5.38 -35.03
C LEU A 461 3.46 -5.31 -36.56
N ASP A 462 4.56 -5.84 -37.14
CA ASP A 462 4.75 -5.94 -38.60
C ASP A 462 3.88 -7.03 -39.25
N GLY A 463 3.42 -8.00 -38.45
CA GLY A 463 2.49 -9.04 -38.89
C GLY A 463 3.12 -10.28 -39.49
N ALA A 464 4.40 -10.53 -39.21
CA ALA A 464 5.19 -11.57 -39.85
C ALA A 464 4.80 -13.04 -39.49
N GLU A 465 3.68 -13.30 -38.81
CA GLU A 465 3.21 -14.67 -38.49
C GLU A 465 1.68 -14.86 -38.56
N SER A 466 0.90 -13.94 -39.15
CA SER A 466 -0.56 -14.08 -39.28
C SER A 466 -1.06 -13.93 -40.73
N SER A 467 -1.69 -15.00 -41.24
CA SER A 467 -2.46 -15.18 -42.49
C SER A 467 -2.88 -13.93 -43.32
N ALA A 468 -2.68 -14.06 -44.65
CA ALA A 468 -3.25 -13.38 -45.84
C ALA A 468 -3.33 -11.83 -45.94
N LEU A 469 -3.40 -11.09 -44.85
CA LEU A 469 -3.41 -9.61 -44.83
C LEU A 469 -2.03 -9.12 -44.39
N GLY A 470 -1.06 -9.26 -45.30
CA GLY A 470 0.30 -8.72 -45.11
C GLY A 470 0.27 -7.21 -44.90
N THR A 471 1.22 -6.71 -44.11
CA THR A 471 1.43 -5.30 -43.72
C THR A 471 0.31 -4.68 -42.86
N LEU A 472 0.69 -3.69 -42.02
CA LEU A 472 -0.24 -2.88 -41.24
C LEU A 472 -1.22 -2.18 -42.20
N SER A 473 -2.43 -2.71 -42.33
CA SER A 473 -3.53 -2.02 -43.00
C SER A 473 -4.25 -1.15 -41.98
N SER A 474 -4.93 -0.09 -42.45
CA SER A 474 -5.75 0.76 -41.57
C SER A 474 -6.81 -0.01 -40.79
N GLU A 475 -7.27 -1.17 -41.31
CA GLU A 475 -8.29 -2.03 -40.70
C GLU A 475 -7.75 -2.92 -39.57
N ASN A 476 -6.47 -3.35 -39.61
CA ASN A 476 -5.86 -4.21 -38.58
C ASN A 476 -4.94 -3.45 -37.60
N PHE A 477 -4.60 -2.19 -37.88
CA PHE A 477 -3.69 -1.37 -37.09
C PHE A 477 -4.13 -1.27 -35.62
N ASP A 478 -5.37 -0.84 -35.37
CA ASP A 478 -5.85 -0.63 -33.99
C ASP A 478 -5.88 -1.93 -33.18
N GLN A 479 -6.15 -3.07 -33.83
CA GLN A 479 -6.13 -4.39 -33.18
C GLN A 479 -4.70 -4.80 -32.82
N ARG A 480 -3.73 -4.63 -33.73
CA ARG A 480 -2.32 -4.92 -33.46
C ARG A 480 -1.74 -3.97 -32.41
N MET A 481 -2.14 -2.71 -32.38
CA MET A 481 -1.72 -1.77 -31.35
C MET A 481 -2.20 -2.18 -29.95
N ARG A 482 -3.45 -2.64 -29.83
CA ARG A 482 -3.96 -3.21 -28.56
C ARG A 482 -3.20 -4.47 -28.15
N GLY A 483 -2.90 -5.35 -29.10
CA GLY A 483 -2.11 -6.56 -28.84
C GLY A 483 -0.67 -6.26 -28.44
N GLY A 484 -0.01 -5.30 -29.09
CA GLY A 484 1.34 -4.85 -28.73
C GLY A 484 1.39 -4.21 -27.34
N ALA A 485 0.37 -3.43 -26.98
CA ALA A 485 0.21 -2.87 -25.65
C ALA A 485 0.11 -3.98 -24.59
N TYR A 486 -0.74 -4.98 -24.85
CA TYR A 486 -0.85 -6.17 -24.00
C TYR A 486 0.50 -6.88 -23.85
N LEU A 487 1.16 -7.21 -24.96
CA LEU A 487 2.44 -7.92 -24.94
C LEU A 487 3.50 -7.13 -24.17
N THR A 488 3.51 -5.80 -24.30
CA THR A 488 4.45 -4.93 -23.59
C THR A 488 4.17 -4.89 -22.08
N MET A 489 2.90 -4.80 -21.67
CA MET A 489 2.51 -4.84 -20.24
C MET A 489 2.62 -6.24 -19.64
N ALA A 490 2.60 -7.30 -20.44
CA ALA A 490 2.80 -8.68 -20.01
C ALA A 490 4.29 -9.02 -19.80
N MET A 491 5.22 -8.17 -20.24
CA MET A 491 6.66 -8.41 -20.03
C MET A 491 7.02 -8.38 -18.54
N PRO A 492 7.98 -9.21 -18.08
CA PRO A 492 8.43 -9.23 -16.68
C PRO A 492 8.82 -7.86 -16.14
N ALA A 493 9.46 -7.04 -16.99
CA ALA A 493 9.85 -5.67 -16.71
C ALA A 493 8.69 -4.77 -16.25
N PHE A 494 7.46 -5.02 -16.72
CA PHE A 494 6.28 -4.25 -16.29
C PHE A 494 5.81 -4.65 -14.88
N THR A 495 6.08 -5.88 -14.45
CA THR A 495 5.71 -6.36 -13.10
C THR A 495 6.62 -5.75 -12.03
N LEU A 496 7.73 -5.12 -12.40
CA LEU A 496 8.70 -4.53 -11.49
C LEU A 496 8.47 -3.01 -11.29
N ALA A 497 8.72 -2.52 -10.08
CA ALA A 497 8.56 -1.13 -9.65
C ALA A 497 9.90 -0.39 -9.56
#